data_AF-A0A0S8IM61-F1
#
_entry.id   AF-A0A0S8IM61-F1
#
_cell.length_a   1.000
_cell.length_b   1.000
_cell.length_c   1.000
_cell.angle_alpha   90.00
_cell.angle_beta   90.00
_cell.angle_gamma   90.00
#
_symmetry.space_group_name_H-M   'P 1'
#
loop_
_entity.id
_entity.type
_entity.pdbx_description
1 polymer ?
#
loop_
_entity_poly.entity_id
_entity_poly.type
_entity_poly.pdbx_seq_one_letter_code
_entity_poly.pdbx_strand_id
1 'polypeptide(L)'
;MIEAKVRFRVLTDEQVERIHAAAMRVLAETGCEVEHSRGLEILRAAGAKVAGTRVRIDEEIVAEALRRAPKEITLGDRDGNPAIKLSGERVHFGTGSDCLFVREDGTGKRRKAVLDDVRRFARVANALDEIDFVMSMACASDVPPQRQYREQFAAMLTETTKPIVFTVVDPAELDPILEMSAAAAGDADA
;
A
#
# COMPACT_ATOMS: atom_id res chain seq x y z
N MET A 1 0.76 33.18 12.77
CA MET A 1 -0.56 32.59 12.49
C MET A 1 -0.75 31.43 13.44
N ILE A 2 -1.90 31.34 14.11
CA ILE A 2 -2.15 30.28 15.10
C ILE A 2 -2.46 29.00 14.32
N GLU A 3 -1.48 28.10 14.23
CA GLU A 3 -1.61 26.76 13.66
C GLU A 3 -2.27 25.82 14.69
N ALA A 4 -3.46 26.18 15.18
CA ALA A 4 -4.21 25.33 16.09
C ALA A 4 -4.85 24.19 15.27
N LYS A 5 -4.09 23.12 15.09
CA LYS A 5 -4.60 21.87 14.50
C LYS A 5 -5.53 21.20 15.51
N VAL A 6 -6.83 21.26 15.24
CA VAL A 6 -7.83 20.56 16.04
C VAL A 6 -7.65 19.06 15.81
N ARG A 7 -6.97 18.39 16.74
CA ARG A 7 -6.90 16.94 16.76
C ARG A 7 -8.10 16.40 17.51
N PHE A 8 -9.04 15.78 16.80
CA PHE A 8 -10.12 15.04 17.46
C PHE A 8 -9.53 13.81 18.17
N ARG A 9 -9.53 13.85 19.50
CA ARG A 9 -8.95 12.79 20.34
C ARG A 9 -10.03 12.16 21.19
N VAL A 10 -10.34 10.89 20.89
CA VAL A 10 -11.36 10.12 21.62
C VAL A 10 -10.79 9.41 22.85
N LEU A 11 -9.51 9.00 22.79
CA LEU A 11 -8.85 8.20 23.83
C LEU A 11 -7.90 9.04 24.67
N THR A 12 -7.90 8.84 25.99
CA THR A 12 -6.89 9.40 26.90
C THR A 12 -5.51 8.75 26.69
N ASP A 13 -4.44 9.34 27.21
CA ASP A 13 -3.10 8.71 27.15
C ASP A 13 -3.10 7.35 27.84
N GLU A 14 -3.72 7.25 29.02
CA GLU A 14 -3.86 5.98 29.74
C GLU A 14 -4.61 4.91 28.92
N GLN A 15 -5.66 5.29 28.18
CA GLN A 15 -6.38 4.35 27.33
C GLN A 15 -5.52 3.88 26.15
N VAL A 16 -4.70 4.77 25.57
CA VAL A 16 -3.74 4.41 24.51
C VAL A 16 -2.70 3.42 25.05
N GLU A 17 -2.12 3.69 26.22
CA GLU A 17 -1.14 2.81 26.87
C GLU A 17 -1.73 1.43 27.19
N ARG A 18 -2.98 1.39 27.66
CA ARG A 18 -3.69 0.13 27.91
C ARG A 18 -3.89 -0.70 26.63
N ILE A 19 -4.22 -0.04 25.51
CA ILE A 19 -4.35 -0.71 24.20
C ILE A 19 -2.98 -1.20 23.73
N HIS A 20 -1.93 -0.39 23.87
CA HIS A 20 -0.57 -0.75 23.50
C HIS A 20 -0.09 -1.99 24.28
N ALA A 21 -0.19 -1.97 25.61
CA ALA A 21 0.18 -3.10 26.47
C ALA A 21 -0.64 -4.36 26.15
N ALA A 22 -1.93 -4.22 25.84
CA ALA A 22 -2.75 -5.36 25.43
C ALA A 22 -2.30 -5.94 24.08
N ALA A 23 -1.94 -5.09 23.11
CA ALA A 23 -1.41 -5.53 21.83
C ALA A 23 -0.05 -6.24 21.98
N MET A 24 0.85 -5.72 22.82
CA MET A 24 2.13 -6.36 23.12
C MET A 24 1.94 -7.74 23.77
N ARG A 25 1.01 -7.84 24.72
CA ARG A 25 0.65 -9.14 25.31
C ARG A 25 0.11 -10.13 24.27
N VAL A 26 -0.76 -9.69 23.36
CA VAL A 26 -1.26 -10.54 22.26
C VAL A 26 -0.10 -11.03 21.38
N LEU A 27 0.84 -10.16 21.00
CA LEU A 27 2.00 -10.56 20.20
C LEU A 27 2.92 -11.54 20.95
N ALA A 28 3.17 -11.33 22.23
CA ALA A 28 4.08 -12.13 23.04
C ALA A 28 3.49 -13.50 23.46
N GLU A 29 2.21 -13.55 23.82
CA GLU A 29 1.57 -14.75 24.36
C GLU A 29 0.82 -15.55 23.28
N THR A 30 0.09 -14.87 22.41
CA THR A 30 -0.72 -15.52 21.35
C THR A 30 0.05 -15.62 20.04
N GLY A 31 0.70 -14.53 19.61
CA GLY A 31 1.42 -14.45 18.34
C GLY A 31 0.52 -14.43 17.09
N CYS A 32 1.14 -14.55 15.92
CA CYS A 32 0.48 -14.60 14.62
C CYS A 32 0.96 -15.81 13.79
N GLU A 33 0.19 -16.19 12.78
CA GLU A 33 0.61 -17.19 11.80
C GLU A 33 1.40 -16.51 10.67
N VAL A 34 2.57 -17.06 10.36
CA VAL A 34 3.42 -16.64 9.25
C VAL A 34 3.72 -17.88 8.41
N GLU A 35 3.07 -17.99 7.25
CA GLU A 35 3.20 -19.16 6.39
C GLU A 35 4.43 -19.11 5.47
N HIS A 36 5.08 -17.95 5.37
CA HIS A 36 6.24 -17.75 4.51
C HIS A 36 7.55 -18.14 5.21
N SER A 37 8.25 -19.14 4.68
CA SER A 37 9.48 -19.71 5.28
C SER A 37 10.57 -18.66 5.55
N ARG A 38 10.90 -17.82 4.57
CA ARG A 38 11.86 -16.71 4.75
C ARG A 38 11.37 -15.68 5.78
N GLY A 39 10.06 -15.49 5.89
CA GLY A 39 9.47 -14.60 6.92
C GLY A 39 9.73 -15.15 8.33
N LEU A 40 9.54 -16.45 8.52
CA LEU A 40 9.87 -17.15 9.77
C LEU A 40 11.35 -17.07 10.11
N GLU A 41 12.25 -17.17 9.12
CA GLU A 41 13.69 -17.03 9.32
C GLU A 41 14.07 -15.63 9.79
N ILE A 42 13.54 -14.58 9.13
CA ILE A 42 13.77 -13.18 9.51
C ILE A 42 13.32 -12.93 10.94
N LEU A 43 12.11 -13.39 11.30
CA LEU A 43 11.54 -13.20 12.63
C LEU A 43 12.34 -13.98 13.70
N ARG A 44 12.78 -15.21 13.39
CA ARG A 44 13.65 -16.00 14.27
C ARG A 44 14.99 -15.31 14.49
N ALA A 45 15.61 -14.76 13.43
CA ALA A 45 16.86 -14.02 13.51
C ALA A 45 16.72 -12.73 14.34
N ALA A 46 15.54 -12.11 14.35
CA ALA A 46 15.22 -10.97 15.19
C ALA A 46 14.94 -11.34 16.67
N GLY A 47 14.96 -12.63 17.02
CA GLY A 47 14.74 -13.13 18.39
C GLY A 47 13.31 -13.56 18.69
N ALA A 48 12.41 -13.57 17.70
CA ALA A 48 11.03 -14.01 17.91
C ALA A 48 10.95 -15.52 18.20
N LYS A 49 9.99 -15.92 19.02
CA LYS A 49 9.75 -17.33 19.35
C LYS A 49 8.89 -17.96 18.27
N VAL A 50 9.49 -18.84 17.47
CA VAL A 50 8.83 -19.48 16.32
C VAL A 50 8.56 -20.96 16.60
N ALA A 51 7.29 -21.37 16.53
CA ALA A 51 6.83 -22.75 16.69
C ALA A 51 5.97 -23.17 15.49
N GLY A 52 6.56 -23.91 14.54
CA GLY A 52 5.93 -24.13 13.24
C GLY A 52 5.77 -22.82 12.48
N THR A 53 4.55 -22.49 12.08
CA THR A 53 4.17 -21.21 11.45
C THR A 53 3.75 -20.15 12.47
N ARG A 54 3.56 -20.51 13.73
CA ARG A 54 3.19 -19.56 14.80
C ARG A 54 4.42 -18.78 15.26
N VAL A 55 4.33 -17.45 15.22
CA VAL A 55 5.37 -16.53 15.69
C VAL A 55 4.85 -15.68 16.85
N ARG A 56 5.55 -15.73 17.98
CA ARG A 56 5.36 -14.81 19.12
C ARG A 56 6.48 -13.79 19.15
N ILE A 57 6.11 -12.52 19.29
CA ILE A 57 7.01 -11.37 19.18
C ILE A 57 6.98 -10.62 20.51
N ASP A 58 8.12 -10.58 21.20
CA ASP A 58 8.27 -9.86 22.46
C ASP A 58 8.39 -8.33 22.17
N GLU A 59 8.03 -7.50 23.17
CA GLU A 59 7.91 -6.05 23.03
C GLU A 59 9.22 -5.37 22.61
N GLU A 60 10.38 -5.88 23.06
CA GLU A 60 11.68 -5.33 22.70
C GLU A 60 11.95 -5.40 21.19
N ILE A 61 11.46 -6.46 20.52
CA ILE A 61 11.59 -6.65 19.08
C ILE A 61 10.74 -5.62 18.34
N VAL A 62 9.51 -5.40 18.82
CA VAL A 62 8.60 -4.37 18.25
C VAL A 62 9.19 -2.98 18.43
N ALA A 63 9.68 -2.66 19.62
CA ALA A 63 10.29 -1.37 19.93
C ALA A 63 11.51 -1.09 19.04
N GLU A 64 12.39 -2.09 18.86
CA GLU A 64 13.55 -1.96 17.96
C GLU A 64 13.14 -1.76 16.50
N ALA A 65 12.15 -2.52 16.01
CA ALA A 65 11.63 -2.34 14.66
C ALA A 65 11.07 -0.92 14.44
N LEU A 66 10.30 -0.39 15.42
CA LEU A 66 9.75 0.98 15.37
C LEU A 66 10.83 2.06 15.46
N ARG A 67 11.95 1.81 16.16
CA ARG A 67 13.11 2.73 16.18
C ARG A 67 13.77 2.80 14.81
N ARG A 68 13.92 1.68 14.12
CA ARG A 68 14.56 1.59 12.80
C ARG A 68 13.67 2.08 11.66
N ALA A 69 12.36 2.08 11.85
CA ALA A 69 11.41 2.55 10.83
C ALA A 69 11.62 4.05 10.52
N PRO A 70 11.69 4.44 9.22
CA PRO A 70 11.87 5.83 8.83
C PRO A 70 10.69 6.68 9.32
N LYS A 71 10.97 7.92 9.74
CA LYS A 71 9.94 8.87 10.19
C LYS A 71 9.34 9.69 9.05
N GLU A 72 9.97 9.65 7.90
CA GLU A 72 9.58 10.36 6.68
C GLU A 72 9.95 9.50 5.47
N ILE A 73 9.02 9.41 4.52
CA ILE A 73 9.23 8.79 3.22
C ILE A 73 8.69 9.76 2.17
N THR A 74 9.41 9.95 1.07
CA THR A 74 8.94 10.71 -0.08
C THR A 74 8.66 9.73 -1.21
N LEU A 75 7.45 9.78 -1.78
CA LEU A 75 7.08 9.03 -2.97
C LEU A 75 7.24 9.90 -4.21
N GLY A 76 7.87 9.34 -5.24
CA GLY A 76 8.01 9.94 -6.55
C GLY A 76 6.73 9.83 -7.38
N ASP A 77 6.51 10.79 -8.25
CA ASP A 77 5.59 10.67 -9.38
C ASP A 77 6.18 9.75 -10.46
N ARG A 78 5.43 9.53 -11.54
CA ARG A 78 5.87 8.66 -12.65
C ARG A 78 7.21 9.09 -13.24
N ASP A 79 7.47 10.39 -13.27
CA ASP A 79 8.63 11.00 -13.92
C ASP A 79 9.80 11.15 -12.91
N GLY A 80 9.71 10.51 -11.73
CA GLY A 80 10.75 10.52 -10.70
C GLY A 80 10.75 11.76 -9.79
N ASN A 81 9.82 12.70 -9.98
CA ASN A 81 9.82 13.92 -9.18
C ASN A 81 9.20 13.68 -7.80
N PRO A 82 9.70 14.31 -6.72
CA PRO A 82 9.07 14.26 -5.40
C PRO A 82 7.61 14.74 -5.44
N ALA A 83 6.64 13.87 -5.18
CA ALA A 83 5.21 14.21 -5.22
C ALA A 83 4.56 14.15 -3.84
N ILE A 84 4.74 13.05 -3.10
CA ILE A 84 4.06 12.84 -1.82
C ILE A 84 5.08 12.71 -0.70
N LYS A 85 4.95 13.55 0.32
CA LYS A 85 5.74 13.45 1.55
C LYS A 85 4.90 12.81 2.66
N LEU A 86 5.22 11.56 3.00
CA LEU A 86 4.63 10.79 4.10
C LEU A 86 5.35 11.16 5.39
N SER A 87 4.90 12.25 6.03
CA SER A 87 5.50 12.76 7.27
C SER A 87 4.48 13.46 8.15
N GLY A 88 4.60 13.32 9.46
CA GLY A 88 3.83 14.09 10.43
C GLY A 88 2.33 13.89 10.28
N GLU A 89 1.61 14.99 10.05
CA GLU A 89 0.14 15.02 9.98
C GLU A 89 -0.39 15.34 8.58
N ARG A 90 0.45 15.17 7.55
CA ARG A 90 0.02 15.37 6.15
C ARG A 90 -0.97 14.27 5.77
N VAL A 91 -2.05 14.68 5.12
CA VAL A 91 -3.09 13.77 4.60
C VAL A 91 -3.00 13.81 3.09
N HIS A 92 -3.02 12.62 2.48
CA HIS A 92 -3.03 12.43 1.04
C HIS A 92 -4.22 11.55 0.68
N PHE A 93 -4.97 11.94 -0.35
CA PHE A 93 -6.13 11.21 -0.84
C PHE A 93 -5.76 10.42 -2.09
N GLY A 94 -6.32 9.23 -2.21
CA GLY A 94 -6.11 8.40 -3.38
C GLY A 94 -7.28 7.49 -3.62
N THR A 95 -7.27 6.85 -4.79
CA THR A 95 -8.30 5.89 -5.15
C THR A 95 -8.15 4.60 -4.34
N GLY A 96 -9.26 3.90 -4.09
CA GLY A 96 -9.24 2.54 -3.54
C GLY A 96 -8.90 1.50 -4.61
N SER A 97 -8.60 0.26 -4.21
CA SER A 97 -8.16 -0.79 -5.14
C SER A 97 -9.22 -1.86 -5.46
N ASP A 98 -9.02 -2.53 -6.60
CA ASP A 98 -9.43 -3.91 -6.86
C ASP A 98 -10.94 -4.21 -6.82
N CYS A 99 -11.78 -3.29 -7.29
CA CYS A 99 -13.20 -3.58 -7.50
C CYS A 99 -13.39 -4.60 -8.63
N LEU A 100 -14.00 -5.76 -8.32
CA LEU A 100 -14.31 -6.80 -9.32
C LEU A 100 -15.40 -6.38 -10.33
N PHE A 101 -16.21 -5.40 -9.97
CA PHE A 101 -17.36 -4.96 -10.76
C PHE A 101 -17.43 -3.45 -10.83
N VAL A 102 -17.86 -2.96 -12.00
CA VAL A 102 -18.13 -1.55 -12.26
C VAL A 102 -19.59 -1.37 -12.63
N ARG A 103 -20.06 -0.12 -12.56
CA ARG A 103 -21.34 0.28 -13.14
C ARG A 103 -21.08 1.00 -14.44
N GLU A 104 -21.78 0.58 -15.50
CA GLU A 104 -21.73 1.24 -16.79
C GLU A 104 -22.33 2.66 -16.71
N ASP A 105 -21.68 3.60 -17.40
CA ASP A 105 -22.17 4.97 -17.55
C ASP A 105 -23.52 4.98 -18.28
N GLY A 106 -24.44 5.83 -17.84
CA GLY A 106 -25.77 5.99 -18.42
C GLY A 106 -26.77 4.87 -18.06
N THR A 107 -26.39 3.60 -18.21
CA THR A 107 -27.28 2.46 -17.92
C THR A 107 -27.29 2.07 -16.44
N GLY A 108 -26.20 2.35 -15.71
CA GLY A 108 -26.01 1.94 -14.32
C GLY A 108 -25.86 0.43 -14.13
N LYS A 109 -25.81 -0.35 -15.22
CA LYS A 109 -25.73 -1.81 -15.19
C LYS A 109 -24.42 -2.25 -14.56
N ARG A 110 -24.50 -3.18 -13.62
CA ARG A 110 -23.33 -3.78 -12.98
C ARG A 110 -22.74 -4.86 -13.89
N ARG A 111 -21.46 -4.75 -14.23
CA ARG A 111 -20.70 -5.74 -15.01
C ARG A 111 -19.32 -5.97 -14.40
N LYS A 112 -18.64 -7.03 -14.84
CA LYS A 112 -17.23 -7.23 -14.47
C LYS A 112 -16.39 -6.09 -15.04
N ALA A 113 -15.38 -5.69 -14.29
CA ALA A 113 -14.41 -4.72 -14.76
C ALA A 113 -13.54 -5.31 -15.87
N VAL A 114 -13.08 -4.46 -16.77
CA VAL A 114 -12.13 -4.79 -17.85
C VAL A 114 -10.96 -3.81 -17.80
N LEU A 115 -9.87 -4.11 -18.51
CA LEU A 115 -8.65 -3.30 -18.47
C LEU A 115 -8.90 -1.84 -18.88
N ASP A 116 -9.84 -1.61 -19.80
CA ASP A 116 -10.23 -0.25 -20.21
C ASP A 116 -10.85 0.57 -19.06
N ASP A 117 -11.52 -0.07 -18.10
CA ASP A 117 -12.03 0.62 -16.91
C ASP A 117 -10.87 1.15 -16.05
N VAL A 118 -9.81 0.35 -15.89
CA VAL A 118 -8.60 0.76 -15.16
C VAL A 118 -7.98 1.99 -15.79
N ARG A 119 -7.88 2.03 -17.13
CA ARG A 119 -7.40 3.21 -17.86
C ARG A 119 -8.25 4.44 -17.61
N ARG A 120 -9.58 4.29 -17.74
CA ARG A 120 -10.53 5.40 -17.53
C ARG A 120 -10.46 5.94 -16.11
N PHE A 121 -10.43 5.07 -15.10
CA PHE A 121 -10.35 5.47 -13.70
C PHE A 121 -9.02 6.18 -13.40
N ALA A 122 -7.90 5.66 -13.89
CA ALA A 122 -6.60 6.31 -13.74
C ALA A 122 -6.59 7.70 -14.39
N ARG A 123 -7.14 7.84 -15.60
CA ARG A 123 -7.23 9.13 -16.30
C ARG A 123 -8.08 10.15 -15.55
N VAL A 124 -9.23 9.71 -15.03
CA VAL A 124 -10.12 10.57 -14.22
C VAL A 124 -9.39 10.99 -12.94
N ALA A 125 -8.80 10.04 -12.22
CA ALA A 125 -8.04 10.34 -11.00
C ALA A 125 -6.87 11.30 -11.26
N ASN A 126 -6.17 11.15 -12.39
CA ASN A 126 -5.10 12.04 -12.79
C ASN A 126 -5.58 13.50 -13.01
N ALA A 127 -6.80 13.68 -13.52
CA ALA A 127 -7.38 15.00 -13.79
C ALA A 127 -7.95 15.73 -12.55
N LEU A 128 -8.01 15.07 -11.38
CA LEU A 128 -8.55 15.65 -10.15
C LEU A 128 -7.43 16.14 -9.22
N ASP A 129 -7.33 17.44 -8.98
CA ASP A 129 -6.27 18.02 -8.14
C ASP A 129 -6.32 17.51 -6.68
N GLU A 130 -7.49 17.08 -6.21
CA GLU A 130 -7.70 16.57 -4.85
C GLU A 130 -7.34 15.08 -4.67
N ILE A 131 -6.87 14.42 -5.74
CA ILE A 131 -6.36 13.05 -5.68
C ILE A 131 -4.85 13.09 -5.82
N ASP A 132 -4.12 12.72 -4.77
CA ASP A 132 -2.66 12.78 -4.71
C ASP A 132 -2.00 11.53 -5.31
N PHE A 133 -2.62 10.35 -5.16
CA PHE A 133 -2.10 9.08 -5.70
C PHE A 133 -3.20 8.21 -6.31
N VAL A 134 -2.80 7.23 -7.12
CA VAL A 134 -3.73 6.34 -7.81
C VAL A 134 -3.43 4.87 -7.51
N MET A 135 -4.43 4.13 -7.06
CA MET A 135 -4.48 2.67 -7.04
C MET A 135 -5.27 2.12 -8.23
N SER A 136 -4.97 0.89 -8.65
CA SER A 136 -5.80 0.19 -9.64
C SER A 136 -7.19 -0.03 -9.07
N MET A 137 -8.16 0.80 -9.47
CA MET A 137 -9.52 0.78 -8.92
C MET A 137 -10.31 -0.48 -9.24
N ALA A 138 -9.85 -1.30 -10.19
CA ALA A 138 -10.60 -2.44 -10.66
C ALA A 138 -9.71 -3.64 -11.00
N CYS A 139 -10.26 -4.85 -10.87
CA CYS A 139 -9.61 -6.07 -11.33
C CYS A 139 -10.07 -6.42 -12.74
N ALA A 140 -9.20 -6.26 -13.73
CA ALA A 140 -9.48 -6.49 -15.14
C ALA A 140 -9.78 -7.96 -15.43
N SER A 141 -11.05 -8.30 -15.69
CA SER A 141 -11.50 -9.68 -15.90
C SER A 141 -11.22 -10.24 -17.29
N ASP A 142 -10.82 -9.39 -18.23
CA ASP A 142 -10.41 -9.69 -19.59
C ASP A 142 -8.90 -9.95 -19.74
N VAL A 143 -8.14 -9.86 -18.64
CA VAL A 143 -6.71 -10.18 -18.57
C VAL A 143 -6.51 -11.52 -17.86
N PRO A 144 -5.63 -12.42 -18.34
CA PRO A 144 -5.30 -13.64 -17.63
C PRO A 144 -4.78 -13.36 -16.20
N PRO A 145 -5.22 -14.12 -15.18
CA PRO A 145 -4.88 -13.84 -13.78
C PRO A 145 -3.37 -13.71 -13.51
N GLN A 146 -2.54 -14.48 -14.21
CA GLN A 146 -1.07 -14.50 -14.05
C GLN A 146 -0.37 -13.23 -14.55
N ARG A 147 -1.10 -12.32 -15.20
CA ARG A 147 -0.58 -11.08 -15.78
C ARG A 147 -1.42 -9.88 -15.36
N GLN A 148 -2.42 -10.09 -14.51
CA GLN A 148 -3.45 -9.10 -14.23
C GLN A 148 -2.82 -7.83 -13.64
N TYR A 149 -1.94 -7.98 -12.65
CA TYR A 149 -1.38 -6.85 -11.93
C TYR A 149 -0.40 -6.04 -12.79
N ARG A 150 0.48 -6.70 -13.54
CA ARG A 150 1.42 -5.97 -14.42
C ARG A 150 0.73 -5.27 -15.59
N GLU A 151 -0.32 -5.84 -16.17
CA GLU A 151 -1.08 -5.22 -17.26
C GLU A 151 -1.89 -4.02 -16.75
N GLN A 152 -2.48 -4.13 -15.56
CA GLN A 152 -3.13 -3.01 -14.88
C GLN A 152 -2.14 -1.89 -14.56
N PHE A 153 -0.96 -2.23 -14.02
CA PHE A 153 0.10 -1.25 -13.75
C PHE A 153 0.53 -0.54 -15.03
N ALA A 154 0.83 -1.28 -16.10
CA ALA A 154 1.18 -0.71 -17.41
C ALA A 154 0.08 0.21 -17.94
N ALA A 155 -1.18 -0.18 -17.79
CA ALA A 155 -2.31 0.66 -18.17
C ALA A 155 -2.36 1.97 -17.37
N MET A 156 -2.20 1.92 -16.06
CA MET A 156 -2.17 3.11 -15.20
C MET A 156 -0.98 4.02 -15.53
N LEU A 157 0.21 3.45 -15.72
CA LEU A 157 1.45 4.18 -16.01
C LEU A 157 1.32 5.09 -17.25
N THR A 158 0.51 4.66 -18.23
CA THR A 158 0.22 5.47 -19.43
C THR A 158 -0.85 6.56 -19.23
N GLU A 159 -1.62 6.51 -18.14
CA GLU A 159 -2.82 7.33 -17.94
C GLU A 159 -2.71 8.32 -16.76
N THR A 160 -1.71 8.17 -15.88
CA THR A 160 -1.45 9.08 -14.77
C THR A 160 0.04 9.44 -14.68
N THR A 161 0.34 10.67 -14.27
CA THR A 161 1.69 11.05 -13.81
C THR A 161 1.83 10.90 -12.30
N LYS A 162 0.73 10.87 -11.55
CA LYS A 162 0.73 10.76 -10.08
C LYS A 162 1.34 9.45 -9.57
N PRO A 163 1.86 9.40 -8.33
CA PRO A 163 2.33 8.17 -7.70
C PRO A 163 1.31 7.03 -7.82
N ILE A 164 1.79 5.85 -8.23
CA ILE A 164 0.97 4.64 -8.39
C ILE A 164 1.21 3.70 -7.21
N VAL A 165 0.13 3.29 -6.55
CA VAL A 165 0.16 2.20 -5.57
C VAL A 165 -0.45 0.96 -6.22
N PHE A 166 0.32 -0.13 -6.28
CA PHE A 166 -0.06 -1.36 -6.96
C PHE A 166 -0.04 -2.56 -6.03
N THR A 167 -0.76 -3.59 -6.42
CA THR A 167 -0.83 -4.88 -5.74
C THR A 167 -0.16 -5.94 -6.61
N VAL A 168 0.41 -6.95 -5.97
CA VAL A 168 0.94 -8.16 -6.63
C VAL A 168 0.56 -9.37 -5.80
N VAL A 169 0.18 -10.46 -6.47
CA VAL A 169 -0.07 -11.76 -5.81
C VAL A 169 1.12 -12.69 -6.00
N ASP A 170 1.66 -12.75 -7.22
CA ASP A 170 2.86 -13.52 -7.54
C ASP A 170 4.08 -12.59 -7.48
N PRO A 171 5.11 -12.91 -6.67
CA PRO A 171 6.38 -12.18 -6.68
C PRO A 171 7.01 -12.06 -8.07
N ALA A 172 6.75 -12.99 -8.99
CA ALA A 172 7.25 -12.93 -10.37
C ALA A 172 6.66 -11.76 -11.18
N GLU A 173 5.57 -11.14 -10.74
CA GLU A 173 5.03 -9.92 -11.35
C GLU A 173 5.72 -8.63 -10.85
N LEU A 174 6.48 -8.70 -9.75
CA LEU A 174 7.12 -7.53 -9.16
C LEU A 174 8.24 -6.98 -10.05
N ASP A 175 9.14 -7.83 -10.53
CA ASP A 175 10.29 -7.39 -11.33
C ASP A 175 9.87 -6.62 -12.60
N PRO A 176 8.91 -7.11 -13.42
CA PRO A 176 8.42 -6.33 -14.57
C PRO A 176 7.81 -4.98 -14.19
N ILE A 177 7.13 -4.88 -13.04
CA ILE A 177 6.54 -3.62 -12.57
C ILE A 177 7.64 -2.63 -12.16
N LEU A 178 8.67 -3.11 -11.47
CA LEU A 178 9.83 -2.28 -11.10
C LEU A 178 10.60 -1.82 -12.35
N GLU A 179 10.79 -2.69 -13.33
CA GLU A 179 11.41 -2.34 -14.62
C GLU A 179 10.62 -1.26 -15.37
N MET A 180 9.28 -1.39 -15.43
CA MET A 180 8.41 -0.37 -16.03
C MET A 180 8.48 0.96 -15.27
N SER A 181 8.57 0.91 -13.93
CA SER A 181 8.69 2.10 -13.09
C SER A 181 10.00 2.83 -13.33
N ALA A 182 11.12 2.10 -13.32
CA ALA A 182 12.45 2.64 -13.60
C ALA A 182 12.54 3.22 -15.03
N ALA A 183 11.97 2.52 -16.02
CA ALA A 183 11.95 3.01 -17.40
C ALA A 183 11.14 4.30 -17.56
N ALA A 184 10.09 4.49 -16.75
CA ALA A 184 9.30 5.72 -16.76
C ALA A 184 9.99 6.88 -16.03
N ALA A 185 10.64 6.60 -14.88
CA ALA A 185 11.36 7.60 -14.10
C ALA A 185 12.71 8.02 -14.74
N GLY A 186 13.27 7.19 -15.61
CA GLY A 186 14.51 7.44 -16.35
C GLY A 186 15.61 6.42 -16.04
N ASP A 187 15.70 5.99 -14.78
CA ASP A 187 16.49 4.83 -14.34
C ASP A 187 15.98 4.32 -12.97
N ALA A 188 16.67 3.34 -12.37
CA ALA A 188 16.26 2.72 -11.10
C ALA A 188 16.73 3.49 -9.85
N ASP A 189 17.67 4.43 -10.00
CA ASP A 189 18.26 5.24 -8.91
C ASP A 189 17.67 6.67 -8.85
N ALA A 190 16.91 7.07 -9.88
CA ALA A 190 16.16 8.32 -10.00
C ALA A 190 14.95 8.37 -9.06
#